data_AF-A0A937V8E5-F1
#
_entry.id   AF-A0A937V8E5-F1
#
_cell.length_a   1.000
_cell.length_b   1.000
_cell.length_c   1.000
_cell.angle_alpha   90.00
_cell.angle_beta   90.00
_cell.angle_gamma   90.00
#
_symmetry.space_group_name_H-M   'P 1'
#
loop_
_entity.id
_entity.type
_entity.pdbx_description
1 polymer ?
#
loop_
_entity_poly.entity_id
_entity_poly.type
_entity_poly.pdbx_seq_one_letter_code
_entity_poly.pdbx_strand_id
1 'polypeptide(L)'
;IRDAIDEIPPELIADLMEAGICLAGGGSQLHGLAERLSSELKMRVWVAADPLTCVVRGAGSILEDLDTNKQFLTSLDRGAS
;
A
#
# COMPACT_ATOMS: atom_id res chain seq x y z
N ILE A 1 1.19 -6.08 -11.03
CA ILE A 1 2.37 -5.70 -10.21
C ILE A 1 3.50 -5.23 -11.10
N ARG A 2 3.98 -6.05 -12.05
CA ARG A 2 5.00 -5.59 -13.01
C ARG A 2 4.56 -4.38 -13.83
N ASP A 3 3.36 -4.39 -14.37
CA ASP A 3 2.79 -3.21 -15.07
C ASP A 3 2.83 -1.94 -14.19
N ALA A 4 2.52 -2.08 -12.90
CA ALA A 4 2.58 -0.96 -11.96
C ALA A 4 4.01 -0.48 -11.68
N ILE A 5 5.02 -1.35 -11.78
CA ILE A 5 6.44 -0.95 -11.68
C ILE A 5 6.87 -0.25 -12.96
N ASP A 6 6.42 -0.74 -14.11
CA ASP A 6 6.75 -0.16 -15.42
C ASP A 6 6.13 1.24 -15.60
N GLU A 7 5.06 1.55 -14.87
CA GLU A 7 4.43 2.88 -14.80
C GLU A 7 5.14 3.87 -13.85
N ILE A 8 6.03 3.39 -12.97
CA ILE A 8 6.73 4.26 -12.01
C ILE A 8 7.77 5.11 -12.75
N PRO A 9 7.80 6.44 -12.52
CA PRO A 9 8.82 7.31 -13.07
C PRO A 9 10.23 6.80 -12.73
N PRO A 10 11.18 6.80 -13.70
CA PRO A 10 12.52 6.24 -13.49
C PRO A 10 13.24 6.78 -12.26
N GLU A 11 13.04 8.06 -11.95
CA GLU A 11 13.62 8.75 -10.81
C GLU A 11 13.17 8.18 -9.44
N LEU A 12 12.03 7.47 -9.38
CA LEU A 12 11.50 6.87 -8.15
C LEU A 12 11.82 5.37 -8.02
N ILE A 13 12.36 4.73 -9.07
CA ILE A 13 12.66 3.29 -9.03
C ILE A 13 13.73 2.96 -8.00
N ALA A 14 14.76 3.80 -7.89
CA ALA A 14 15.83 3.61 -6.92
C ALA A 14 15.29 3.61 -5.48
N ASP A 15 14.42 4.56 -5.16
CA ASP A 15 13.76 4.66 -3.85
C ASP A 15 12.87 3.44 -3.58
N LEU A 16 12.13 2.96 -4.59
CA LEU A 16 11.33 1.73 -4.47
C LEU A 16 12.20 0.50 -4.23
N MET A 17 13.35 0.39 -4.89
CA MET A 17 14.25 -0.74 -4.69
C MET A 17 14.84 -0.76 -3.29
N GLU A 18 15.12 0.41 -2.70
CA GLU A 18 15.61 0.56 -1.33
C GLU A 18 14.51 0.30 -0.29
N ALA A 19 13.34 0.93 -0.45
CA ALA A 19 12.22 0.81 0.48
C ALA A 19 11.56 -0.58 0.42
N GLY A 20 11.40 -1.13 -0.79
CA GLY A 20 10.71 -2.37 -1.09
C GLY A 20 9.17 -2.25 -1.07
N ILE A 21 8.50 -3.41 -1.07
CA ILE A 21 7.03 -3.52 -1.17
C ILE A 21 6.46 -4.17 0.10
N CYS A 22 5.56 -3.46 0.77
CA CYS A 22 4.77 -3.97 1.88
C CYS A 22 3.43 -4.53 1.38
N LEU A 23 3.14 -5.79 1.70
CA LEU A 23 1.86 -6.44 1.39
C LEU A 23 0.88 -6.28 2.56
N ALA A 24 -0.35 -5.90 2.25
CA ALA A 24 -1.46 -5.78 3.19
C ALA A 24 -2.72 -6.51 2.66
N GLY A 25 -3.72 -6.69 3.51
CA GLY A 25 -4.97 -7.40 3.22
C GLY A 25 -4.85 -8.92 3.39
N GLY A 26 -5.99 -9.63 3.38
CA GLY A 26 -6.02 -11.08 3.59
C GLY A 26 -5.27 -11.89 2.53
N GLY A 27 -5.27 -11.42 1.27
CA GLY A 27 -4.54 -12.07 0.18
C GLY A 27 -3.02 -12.10 0.37
N SER A 28 -2.46 -11.19 1.17
CA SER A 28 -1.02 -11.13 1.46
C SER A 28 -0.50 -12.36 2.23
N GLN A 29 -1.39 -13.09 2.91
CA GLN A 29 -1.04 -14.25 3.74
C GLN A 29 -1.00 -15.56 2.95
N LEU A 30 -1.23 -15.52 1.64
CA LEU A 30 -1.05 -16.69 0.79
C LEU A 30 0.39 -17.20 0.91
N HIS A 31 0.51 -18.50 1.19
CA HIS A 31 1.80 -19.14 1.43
C HIS A 31 2.75 -18.92 0.25
N GLY A 32 3.95 -18.40 0.54
CA GLY A 32 5.00 -18.18 -0.45
C GLY A 32 4.79 -16.95 -1.35
N LEU A 33 3.74 -16.15 -1.15
CA LEU A 33 3.44 -15.01 -2.01
C LEU A 33 4.53 -13.94 -1.93
N ALA A 34 4.93 -13.54 -0.72
CA ALA A 34 5.96 -12.53 -0.51
C ALA A 34 7.31 -12.98 -1.07
N GLU A 35 7.68 -14.25 -0.83
CA GLU A 35 8.92 -14.87 -1.30
C GLU A 35 8.95 -14.94 -2.82
N ARG A 36 7.83 -15.35 -3.45
CA ARG A 36 7.70 -15.41 -4.90
C ARG A 36 7.85 -14.02 -5.53
N LEU A 37 7.13 -13.02 -5.00
CA LEU A 37 7.23 -11.65 -5.50
C LEU A 37 8.64 -11.07 -5.29
N SER A 38 9.27 -11.33 -4.15
CA SER A 38 10.64 -10.87 -3.90
C SER A 38 11.64 -11.46 -4.88
N SER A 39 11.52 -12.77 -5.18
CA SER A 39 12.36 -13.46 -6.16
C SER A 39 12.16 -12.94 -7.58
N GLU A 40 10.90 -12.68 -7.96
CA GLU A 40 10.54 -12.24 -9.31
C GLU A 40 10.92 -10.78 -9.57
N LEU A 41 10.69 -9.90 -8.60
CA LEU A 41 10.91 -8.46 -8.74
C LEU A 41 12.34 -8.04 -8.38
N LYS A 42 13.13 -8.93 -7.76
CA LYS A 42 14.48 -8.63 -7.24
C LYS A 42 14.48 -7.46 -6.25
N MET A 43 13.40 -7.33 -5.49
CA MET A 43 13.18 -6.29 -4.48
C MET A 43 12.74 -6.95 -3.17
N ARG A 44 12.94 -6.25 -2.06
CA ARG A 44 12.42 -6.68 -0.77
C ARG A 44 10.88 -6.64 -0.82
N VAL A 45 10.24 -7.75 -0.48
CA VAL A 45 8.78 -7.82 -0.32
C VAL A 45 8.47 -8.48 1.03
N TRP A 46 7.57 -7.91 1.83
CA TRP A 46 7.21 -8.46 3.13
C TRP A 46 5.72 -8.27 3.42
N VAL A 47 5.18 -9.06 4.34
CA VAL A 47 3.81 -8.92 4.83
C VAL A 47 3.82 -7.96 6.03
N ALA A 48 2.86 -7.03 6.06
CA ALA A 48 2.67 -6.14 7.21
C ALA A 48 2.45 -6.94 8.51
N ALA A 49 2.77 -6.34 9.66
CA ALA A 49 2.64 -7.03 10.96
C ALA A 49 1.21 -7.45 11.30
N ASP A 50 0.22 -6.64 10.90
CA ASP A 50 -1.21 -6.96 11.02
C ASP A 50 -1.92 -6.62 9.70
N PRO A 51 -1.78 -7.49 8.67
CA PRO A 51 -2.20 -7.17 7.32
C PRO A 51 -3.72 -7.11 7.18
N LEU A 52 -4.48 -7.75 8.07
CA LEU A 52 -5.94 -7.76 8.03
C LEU A 52 -6.54 -6.43 8.51
N THR A 53 -5.90 -5.77 9.47
CA THR A 53 -6.42 -4.54 10.05
C THR A 53 -5.75 -3.28 9.52
N CYS A 54 -4.69 -3.39 8.69
CA CYS A 54 -3.97 -2.26 8.10
C CYS A 54 -4.88 -1.13 7.59
N VAL A 55 -5.92 -1.48 6.83
CA VAL A 55 -6.84 -0.50 6.23
C VAL A 55 -7.66 0.24 7.29
N VAL A 56 -8.32 -0.49 8.20
CA VAL A 56 -9.18 0.14 9.21
C VAL A 56 -8.37 0.93 10.23
N ARG A 57 -7.15 0.49 10.55
CA ARG A 57 -6.24 1.22 11.43
C ARG A 57 -5.76 2.52 10.79
N GLY A 58 -5.39 2.49 9.51
CA GLY A 58 -5.02 3.70 8.77
C GLY A 58 -6.18 4.71 8.71
N ALA A 59 -7.40 4.23 8.42
CA ALA A 59 -8.59 5.07 8.46
C ALA A 59 -8.84 5.66 9.87
N GLY A 60 -8.66 4.87 10.93
CA GLY A 60 -8.74 5.32 12.31
C GLY A 60 -7.73 6.42 12.64
N SER A 61 -6.46 6.25 12.24
CA SER A 61 -5.41 7.26 12.46
C SER A 61 -5.68 8.58 11.73
N ILE A 62 -6.31 8.55 10.56
CA ILE A 62 -6.77 9.77 9.88
C ILE A 62 -7.87 10.46 10.68
N LEU A 63 -8.80 9.69 11.25
CA LEU A 63 -9.93 10.21 12.04
C LEU A 63 -9.50 10.83 13.39
N GLU A 64 -8.38 10.36 13.96
CA GLU A 64 -7.82 10.93 15.20
C GLU A 64 -7.33 12.38 15.04
N ASP A 65 -6.92 12.76 13.83
CA ASP A 65 -6.52 14.13 13.50
C ASP A 65 -7.04 14.55 12.11
N LEU A 66 -8.33 14.79 12.03
CA LEU A 66 -8.99 15.17 10.78
C LEU A 66 -8.48 16.50 10.23
N ASP A 67 -8.16 17.46 11.10
CA ASP A 67 -7.78 18.81 10.70
C ASP A 67 -6.40 18.82 10.00
N THR A 68 -5.43 18.08 10.55
CA THR A 68 -4.12 17.92 9.92
C THR A 68 -4.20 17.08 8.64
N ASN A 69 -5.10 16.10 8.59
CA ASN A 69 -5.19 15.15 7.48
C ASN A 69 -6.21 15.54 6.41
N LYS A 70 -6.75 16.76 6.42
CA LYS A 70 -7.75 17.25 5.45
C LYS A 70 -7.39 17.00 4.00
N GLN A 71 -6.11 17.10 3.65
CA GLN A 71 -5.63 16.88 2.27
C GLN A 71 -5.84 15.46 1.75
N PHE A 72 -6.03 14.48 2.63
CA PHE A 72 -6.27 13.09 2.28
C PHE A 72 -7.77 12.74 2.24
N LEU A 73 -8.63 13.65 2.67
CA LEU A 73 -10.08 13.46 2.71
C LEU A 73 -10.71 14.00 1.44
N THR A 74 -11.69 13.27 0.90
CA THR A 74 -12.52 13.73 -0.20
C THR A 74 -13.93 14.03 0.29
N SER A 75 -14.59 15.00 -0.36
CA SER A 75 -15.99 15.27 -0.14
C SER A 75 -16.84 14.09 -0.59
N LEU A 76 -17.89 13.78 0.18
CA LEU A 76 -18.90 12.84 -0.24
C LEU A 76 -19.84 13.56 -1.20
N ASP A 77 -19.51 13.56 -2.49
CA ASP A 77 -20.44 13.93 -3.55
C ASP A 77 -21.45 12.77 -3.74
N ARG A 78 -22.32 12.61 -2.75
CA ARG A 78 -23.56 11.86 -2.97
C ARG A 78 -24.45 12.77 -3.79
N GLY A 79 -24.43 12.57 -5.11
CA GLY A 79 -25.47 13.08 -5.98
C GLY A 79 -26.82 12.65 -5.41
N ALA A 80 -27.50 13.58 -4.75
CA ALA A 80 -28.92 13.49 -4.51
C ALA A 80 -29.56 13.63 -5.89
N SER A 81 -29.76 12.49 -6.55
CA SER A 81 -30.70 12.35 -7.65
C SER A 81 -32.13 12.44 -7.10
#